data_AF-A0A031I7R0-F1
#
_entry.id   AF-A0A031I7R0-F1
#
_cell.length_a   1.000
_cell.length_b   1.000
_cell.length_c   1.000
_cell.angle_alpha   90.00
_cell.angle_beta   90.00
_cell.angle_gamma   90.00
#
_symmetry.space_group_name_H-M   'P 1'
#
loop_
_entity.id
_entity.type
_entity.pdbx_description
1 polymer ?
#
loop_
_entity_poly.entity_id
_entity_poly.type
_entity_poly.pdbx_seq_one_letter_code
_entity_poly.pdbx_strand_id
1 'polypeptide(L)' 'MAAKTTAATKNNLATRFFKDAGTGKSFKAGEPVDVDDGTLANYEAAGLVGSASDAQQPTGDAPGADA' A
#
# COMPACT_ATOMS: atom_id res chain seq x y z
N MET A 1 16.90 -4.11 21.03
CA MET A 1 15.49 -4.06 20.56
C MET A 1 15.11 -2.61 20.39
N ALA A 2 14.79 -2.18 19.18
CA ALA A 2 14.15 -0.88 18.95
C ALA A 2 13.17 -1.06 17.79
N ALA A 3 12.00 -1.63 18.12
CA ALA A 3 10.85 -1.51 17.26
C ALA A 3 10.51 -0.02 17.21
N LYS A 4 10.89 0.65 16.12
CA LYS A 4 10.35 1.97 15.78
C LYS A 4 8.89 1.76 15.41
N THR A 5 8.05 1.68 16.42
CA THR A 5 6.61 1.88 16.27
C THR A 5 6.41 3.38 16.07
N THR A 6 6.65 3.87 14.85
CA THR A 6 6.21 5.22 14.47
C THR A 6 4.69 5.12 14.31
N ALA A 7 3.99 5.52 15.36
CA ALA A 7 2.54 5.61 15.37
C ALA A 7 2.05 6.59 14.30
N ALA A 8 0.99 6.17 13.60
CA ALA A 8 -0.07 7.02 13.08
C ALA A 8 0.29 8.05 11.99
N THR A 9 0.82 7.61 10.85
CA THR A 9 0.47 8.26 9.58
C THR A 9 -0.82 7.58 9.13
N LYS A 10 -1.92 8.34 8.96
CA LYS A 10 -3.26 7.90 8.53
C LYS A 10 -3.16 6.64 7.69
N ASN A 11 -3.88 5.58 8.07
CA ASN A 11 -3.83 4.16 7.68
C ASN A 11 -3.72 3.82 6.18
N ASN A 12 -2.88 4.52 5.42
CA ASN A 12 -2.85 4.58 3.99
C ASN A 12 -1.74 3.65 3.55
N LEU A 13 -2.13 2.39 3.42
CA LEU A 13 -1.27 1.34 2.94
C LEU A 13 -1.51 1.16 1.45
N ALA A 14 -0.43 0.93 0.72
CA ALA A 14 -0.54 0.50 -0.66
C ALA A 14 -1.31 -0.83 -0.70
N THR A 15 -2.37 -0.90 -1.50
CA THR A 15 -3.17 -2.13 -1.65
C THR A 15 -2.48 -3.14 -2.58
N ARG A 16 -1.63 -2.64 -3.48
CA ARG A 16 -0.87 -3.44 -4.47
C ARG A 16 0.52 -2.88 -4.69
N PHE A 17 1.38 -3.62 -5.39
CA PHE A 17 2.61 -3.04 -5.91
C PHE A 17 2.29 -2.04 -7.02
N PHE A 18 2.75 -0.80 -6.89
CA PHE A 18 2.66 0.20 -7.94
C PHE A 18 3.87 1.11 -7.93
N LYS A 19 4.16 1.70 -9.10
CA LYS A 19 5.21 2.70 -9.27
C LYS A 19 4.57 3.99 -9.70
N ASP A 20 4.86 5.05 -8.95
CA ASP A 20 4.43 6.38 -9.33
C ASP A 20 5.27 6.89 -10.51
N ALA A 21 4.57 7.36 -11.54
CA ALA A 21 5.19 7.88 -12.75
C ALA A 21 5.76 9.30 -12.56
N GLY A 22 5.23 10.08 -11.61
CA GLY A 22 5.68 11.45 -11.34
C GLY A 22 7.00 11.51 -10.56
N THR A 23 7.14 10.67 -9.55
CA THR A 23 8.28 10.65 -8.60
C THR A 23 9.24 9.48 -8.84
N GLY A 24 8.82 8.44 -9.57
CA GLY A 24 9.59 7.22 -9.79
C GLY A 24 9.67 6.30 -8.57
N LYS A 25 8.99 6.64 -7.46
CA LYS A 25 8.93 5.81 -6.25
C LYS A 25 8.08 4.57 -6.49
N SER A 26 8.52 3.45 -5.93
CA SER A 26 7.79 2.19 -5.96
C SER A 26 7.27 1.87 -4.58
N PHE A 27 6.00 1.51 -4.48
CA PHE A 27 5.34 1.12 -3.24
C PHE A 27 4.94 -0.35 -3.33
N LYS A 28 5.12 -1.09 -2.24
CA LYS A 28 4.73 -2.50 -2.13
C LYS A 28 3.41 -2.62 -1.39
N ALA A 29 2.63 -3.64 -1.74
CA ALA A 29 1.40 -3.96 -1.02
C ALA A 29 1.67 -4.11 0.49
N GLY A 30 0.86 -3.44 1.31
CA GLY A 30 0.98 -3.43 2.77
C GLY A 30 2.04 -2.46 3.31
N GLU A 31 2.80 -1.74 2.47
CA GLU A 31 3.69 -0.69 2.93
C GLU A 31 2.98 0.66 3.09
N PRO A 32 3.38 1.46 4.09
CA PRO A 32 2.88 2.80 4.28
C PRO A 32 3.31 3.70 3.12
N VAL A 33 2.37 4.48 2.59
CA VAL A 33 2.62 5.44 1.53
C VAL A 33 2.75 6.84 2.12
N ASP A 34 3.98 7.34 2.19
CA ASP A 34 4.29 8.69 2.63
C ASP A 34 4.46 9.61 1.41
N VAL A 35 3.36 10.27 1.05
CA VAL A 35 3.25 11.24 -0.05
C VAL A 35 2.36 12.40 0.37
N ASP A 36 2.38 13.46 -0.41
CA ASP A 36 1.56 14.66 -0.21
C ASP A 36 0.06 14.34 -0.34
N ASP A 37 -0.80 15.07 0.38
CA ASP A 37 -2.25 14.81 0.43
C ASP A 37 -2.92 14.78 -0.96
N GLY A 38 -2.46 15.61 -1.91
CA GLY A 38 -2.98 15.62 -3.28
C GLY A 38 -2.61 14.37 -4.07
N THR A 39 -1.39 13.89 -3.90
CA THR A 39 -0.89 12.65 -4.49
C THR A 39 -1.60 11.44 -3.89
N LEU A 40 -1.77 11.46 -2.57
CA LEU A 40 -2.48 10.44 -1.82
C LEU A 40 -3.94 10.32 -2.26
N ALA A 41 -4.66 11.44 -2.41
CA ALA A 41 -6.04 11.44 -2.90
C ALA A 41 -6.16 10.85 -4.32
N ASN A 42 -5.17 11.08 -5.18
CA ASN A 42 -5.13 10.44 -6.50
C ASN A 42 -4.92 8.93 -6.40
N TYR A 43 -4.05 8.49 -5.49
CA TYR A 43 -3.80 7.06 -5.27
C TYR A 43 -5.00 6.33 -4.63
N GLU A 44 -5.69 6.98 -3.70
CA GLU A 44 -6.95 6.48 -3.12
C GLU A 44 -8.04 6.39 -4.19
N ALA A 45 -8.22 7.45 -5.00
CA ALA A 45 -9.18 7.45 -6.11
C ALA A 45 -8.87 6.39 -7.18
N ALA A 46 -7.60 6.07 -7.38
CA ALA A 46 -7.15 4.99 -8.27
C ALA A 46 -7.22 3.59 -7.62
N GLY A 47 -7.55 3.49 -6.33
CA GLY A 47 -7.55 2.23 -5.59
C GLY A 47 -6.15 1.60 -5.47
N LEU A 48 -5.11 2.43 -5.41
CA LEU A 48 -3.71 2.03 -5.17
C LEU A 48 -3.34 2.07 -3.69
N VAL A 49 -4.03 2.93 -2.94
CA VAL A 49 -3.86 3.12 -1.49
C VAL A 49 -5.22 3.03 -0.83
N GLY A 50 -5.27 2.46 0.36
CA GLY A 50 -6.50 2.34 1.15
C GLY A 50 -6.20 2.12 2.62
N SER A 51 -7.25 2.00 3.42
CA SER A 51 -7.14 1.75 4.85
C SER A 51 -6.38 0.44 5.10
N ALA A 52 -5.66 0.32 6.21
CA ALA A 52 -5.01 -0.95 6.59
C ALA A 52 -5.97 -2.16 6.67
N SER A 53 -7.28 -1.91 6.82
CA SER A 53 -8.34 -2.92 6.74
C SER A 53 -8.70 -3.32 5.30
N ASP A 54 -8.51 -2.42 4.33
CA ASP A 54 -8.74 -2.61 2.89
C ASP A 54 -7.48 -3.06 2.15
N ALA A 55 -6.29 -2.86 2.73
CA ALA A 55 -5.05 -3.53 2.35
C ALA A 55 -5.12 -5.02 2.73
N GLN A 56 -6.19 -5.66 2.28
CA GLN A 56 -6.38 -7.09 2.35
C GLN A 56 -5.27 -7.71 1.53
N GLN A 57 -4.52 -8.56 2.23
CA GLN A 57 -3.36 -9.37 1.88
C GLN A 57 -3.02 -9.40 0.39
N PRO A 58 -1.72 -9.38 0.02
CA PRO A 58 -1.33 -9.83 -1.30
C PRO A 58 -1.98 -11.19 -1.49
N THR A 59 -3.04 -11.25 -2.31
CA THR A 59 -3.52 -12.49 -2.84
C THR A 59 -2.41 -12.86 -3.78
N GLY A 60 -1.42 -13.56 -3.24
CA GLY A 60 -0.68 -14.53 -3.99
C GLY A 60 -1.76 -15.40 -4.59
N ASP A 61 -2.15 -15.03 -5.81
CA ASP A 61 -2.71 -15.92 -6.80
C ASP A 61 -1.62 -16.96 -7.06
N ALA A 62 -1.45 -17.85 -6.09
CA ALA A 62 -1.19 -19.23 -6.39
C ALA A 62 -2.60 -19.83 -6.43
N PRO A 63 -3.20 -20.01 -7.62
CA PRO A 63 -4.31 -20.93 -7.70
C PRO A 63 -3.77 -22.28 -7.21
N GLY A 64 -4.40 -22.83 -6.17
CA GLY A 64 -4.13 -24.20 -5.79
C GLY A 64 -4.33 -25.10 -7.01
N ALA A 65 -3.32 -25.91 -7.30
CA ALA A 65 -3.49 -27.21 -7.93
C ALA A 65 -2.73 -28.17 -7.00
N ASP A 66 -3.39 -28.71 -5.97
CA ASP A 66 -4.29 -29.88 -6.00
C ASP A 66 -3.49 -31.18 -5.76
N ALA A 67 -4.00 -31.96 -4.80
CA ALA A 67 -3.76 -33.37 -4.50
C ALA A 67 -2.34 -33.89 -4.22
#